data_AF-A0A4Q3GX22-F1
#
_entry.id   AF-A0A4Q3GX22-F1
#
_cell.length_a   1.000
_cell.length_b   1.000
_cell.length_c   1.000
_cell.angle_alpha   90.00
_cell.angle_beta   90.00
_cell.angle_gamma   90.00
#
_symmetry.space_group_name_H-M   'P 1'
#
loop_
_entity.id
_entity.type
_entity.pdbx_description
1 polymer ?
#
loop_
_entity_poly.entity_id
_entity_poly.type
_entity_poly.pdbx_seq_one_letter_code
_entity_poly.pdbx_strand_id
1 'polypeptide(L)'
;MAICLDGTMDKRTSPDSFVADAARLRREAAKARNLADAALAEDERQRLLEVAASLDLEASMIDVSVALRWAEDRKGSGRGEPPE
;
A
#
# COMPACT_ATOMS: atom_id res chain seq x y z
N MET A 1 35.49 -11.29 -22.11
CA MET A 1 35.10 -10.31 -21.08
C MET A 1 33.64 -10.53 -20.79
N ALA A 2 33.33 -11.10 -19.61
CA ALA A 2 31.97 -11.27 -19.17
C ALA A 2 31.41 -9.89 -18.81
N ILE A 3 30.39 -9.44 -19.54
CA ILE A 3 29.65 -8.26 -19.17
C ILE A 3 28.66 -8.73 -18.11
N CYS A 4 29.09 -8.68 -16.84
CA CYS A 4 28.16 -8.71 -15.73
C CYS A 4 27.33 -7.43 -15.84
N LEU A 5 26.14 -7.54 -16.44
CA LEU A 5 25.12 -6.50 -16.35
C LEU A 5 24.63 -6.51 -14.91
N ASP A 6 25.34 -5.73 -14.10
CA ASP A 6 25.06 -5.43 -12.71
C ASP A 6 23.60 -5.02 -12.57
N GLY A 7 22.92 -5.64 -11.60
CA GLY A 7 21.50 -5.51 -11.36
C GLY A 7 21.10 -4.06 -11.13
N THR A 8 20.65 -3.39 -12.18
CA THR A 8 19.76 -2.25 -12.04
C THR A 8 18.43 -2.79 -11.51
N MET A 9 18.37 -3.07 -10.20
CA MET A 9 17.11 -3.25 -9.50
C MET A 9 16.26 -2.05 -9.86
N ASP A 10 15.25 -2.35 -10.67
CA ASP A 10 14.31 -1.41 -11.18
C ASP A 10 13.59 -0.81 -9.96
N LYS A 11 13.94 0.44 -9.60
CA LYS A 11 13.33 1.18 -8.47
C LYS A 11 11.87 1.56 -8.74
N ARG A 12 11.18 0.84 -9.63
CA ARG A 12 9.72 0.89 -9.81
C ARG A 12 9.05 0.24 -8.59
N THR A 13 9.13 0.97 -7.48
CA THR A 13 8.28 0.86 -6.28
C THR A 13 8.29 -0.54 -5.62
N SER A 14 9.22 -0.72 -4.68
CA SER A 14 9.28 -1.93 -3.84
C SER A 14 7.93 -2.14 -3.13
N PRO A 15 7.42 -3.38 -3.01
CA PRO A 15 6.22 -3.67 -2.21
C PRO A 15 6.34 -3.14 -0.77
N ASP A 16 7.55 -3.08 -0.22
CA ASP A 16 7.80 -2.50 1.11
C ASP A 16 7.48 -1.01 1.20
N SER A 17 7.67 -0.25 0.10
CA SER A 17 7.33 1.18 0.05
C SER A 17 5.81 1.37 0.12
N PHE A 18 5.05 0.55 -0.61
CA PHE A 18 3.60 0.59 -0.58
C PHE A 18 3.05 0.21 0.80
N VAL A 19 3.65 -0.79 1.47
CA VAL A 19 3.28 -1.14 2.85
C VAL A 19 3.57 0.02 3.82
N ALA A 20 4.69 0.72 3.65
CA ALA A 20 5.02 1.91 4.43
C ALA A 20 4.01 3.06 4.18
N ASP A 21 3.58 3.24 2.94
CA ASP A 21 2.57 4.24 2.56
C ASP A 21 1.20 3.91 3.18
N ALA A 22 0.75 2.66 3.10
CA ALA A 22 -0.50 2.22 3.75
C ALA A 22 -0.45 2.41 5.28
N ALA A 23 0.69 2.13 5.91
CA ALA A 23 0.88 2.37 7.34
C ALA A 23 0.84 3.86 7.70
N ARG A 24 1.40 4.73 6.84
CA ARG A 24 1.33 6.18 7.01
C ARG A 24 -0.11 6.69 6.87
N LEU A 25 -0.84 6.26 5.85
CA LEU A 25 -2.25 6.65 5.63
C LEU A 25 -3.12 6.28 6.83
N ARG A 26 -2.93 5.10 7.42
CA ARG A 26 -3.64 4.69 8.65
C ARG A 26 -3.35 5.58 9.85
N ARG A 27 -2.10 6.04 10.01
CA ARG A 27 -1.76 7.00 11.07
C ARG A 27 -2.43 8.35 10.84
N GLU A 28 -2.50 8.80 9.59
CA GLU A 28 -3.19 10.04 9.24
C GLU A 28 -4.71 9.91 9.44
N ALA A 29 -5.32 8.77 9.10
CA ALA A 29 -6.72 8.48 9.39
C ALA A 29 -7.01 8.48 10.90
N ALA A 30 -6.13 7.86 11.71
CA ALA A 30 -6.24 7.90 13.16
C ALA A 30 -6.12 9.33 13.73
N LYS A 31 -5.22 10.14 13.17
CA LYS A 31 -5.10 11.56 13.53
C LYS A 31 -6.37 12.33 13.18
N ALA A 32 -6.95 12.11 12.00
CA ALA A 32 -8.19 12.75 11.59
C ALA A 32 -9.36 12.37 12.51
N ARG A 33 -9.47 11.10 12.93
CA ARG A 33 -10.45 10.66 13.96
C ARG A 33 -10.25 11.38 15.30
N ASN A 34 -9.02 11.44 15.79
CA ASN A 34 -8.72 12.15 17.05
C ASN A 34 -9.08 13.63 16.97
N LEU A 35 -8.88 14.27 15.80
CA LEU A 35 -9.31 15.65 15.58
C LEU A 35 -10.83 15.76 15.52
N ALA A 36 -11.52 14.79 14.89
CA ALA A 36 -12.98 14.75 14.84
C ALA A 36 -13.60 14.61 16.25
N ASP A 37 -12.99 13.80 17.11
CA ASP A 37 -13.43 13.63 18.50
C ASP A 37 -13.23 14.91 19.34
N ALA A 38 -12.24 15.74 18.97
CA ALA A 38 -11.97 17.03 19.60
C ALA A 38 -12.74 18.20 18.95
N ALA A 39 -13.43 17.97 17.83
CA ALA A 39 -14.14 19.02 17.11
C ALA A 39 -15.39 19.47 17.87
N LEU A 40 -15.53 20.79 18.03
CA LEU A 40 -16.68 21.40 18.71
C LEU A 40 -17.88 21.59 17.77
N ALA A 41 -17.63 21.65 16.47
CA ALA A 41 -18.64 21.86 15.45
C ALA A 41 -18.91 20.54 14.70
N GLU A 42 -20.19 20.20 14.53
CA GLU A 42 -20.60 18.93 13.92
C GLU A 42 -20.21 18.84 12.44
N ASP A 43 -20.24 19.97 11.70
CA ASP A 43 -19.81 20.02 10.31
C ASP A 43 -18.31 19.72 10.16
N GLU A 44 -17.49 20.25 11.07
CA GLU A 44 -16.06 19.97 11.09
C GLU A 44 -15.76 18.52 11.51
N ARG A 45 -16.47 18.00 12.52
CA ARG A 45 -16.41 16.60 12.92
C ARG A 45 -16.71 15.68 11.74
N GLN A 46 -17.81 15.95 11.02
CA GLN A 46 -18.23 15.15 9.87
C GLN A 46 -17.20 15.17 8.75
N ARG A 47 -16.64 16.35 8.42
CA ARG A 47 -15.55 16.47 7.42
C ARG A 47 -14.31 15.67 7.80
N LEU A 48 -13.91 15.73 9.07
CA LEU A 48 -12.73 15.00 9.56
C LEU A 48 -12.95 13.49 9.52
N LEU A 49 -14.18 13.01 9.79
CA LEU A 49 -14.54 11.60 9.64
C LEU A 49 -14.52 11.14 8.18
N GLU A 50 -14.98 11.98 7.24
CA GLU A 50 -14.92 11.71 5.80
C GLU A 50 -13.46 11.63 5.30
N VAL A 51 -12.60 12.50 5.80
CA VAL A 51 -11.14 12.45 5.54
C VAL A 51 -10.56 11.14 6.07
N ALA A 52 -10.86 10.77 7.31
CA ALA A 52 -10.39 9.51 7.89
C ALA A 52 -10.84 8.29 7.08
N ALA A 53 -12.09 8.28 6.61
CA ALA A 53 -12.63 7.20 5.79
C ALA A 53 -11.94 7.10 4.42
N SER A 54 -11.67 8.24 3.77
CA SER A 54 -10.93 8.27 2.50
C SER A 54 -9.51 7.71 2.64
N LEU A 55 -8.80 8.09 3.71
CA LEU A 55 -7.44 7.62 3.97
C LEU A 55 -7.39 6.10 4.25
N ASP A 56 -8.36 5.58 5.00
CA ASP A 56 -8.45 4.13 5.26
C ASP A 56 -8.80 3.34 3.99
N LEU A 57 -9.64 3.89 3.11
CA LEU A 57 -9.95 3.30 1.81
C LEU A 57 -8.68 3.22 0.94
N GLU A 58 -7.92 4.30 0.86
CA GLU A 58 -6.68 4.35 0.10
C GLU A 58 -5.65 3.35 0.64
N ALA A 59 -5.47 3.27 1.96
CA ALA A 59 -4.61 2.27 2.59
C ALA A 59 -5.05 0.83 2.25
N SER A 60 -6.36 0.58 2.22
CA SER A 60 -6.92 -0.74 1.86
C SER A 60 -6.68 -1.09 0.40
N MET A 61 -6.79 -0.11 -0.52
CA MET A 61 -6.50 -0.32 -1.93
C MET A 61 -5.02 -0.65 -2.16
N ILE A 62 -4.12 -0.01 -1.41
CA ILE A 62 -2.70 -0.32 -1.46
C ILE A 62 -2.44 -1.75 -0.97
N ASP A 63 -3.03 -2.15 0.15
CA ASP A 63 -2.88 -3.53 0.66
C ASP A 63 -3.39 -4.58 -0.33
N VAL A 64 -4.54 -4.34 -0.98
CA VAL A 64 -5.06 -5.21 -2.05
C VAL A 64 -4.08 -5.28 -3.21
N SER A 65 -3.52 -4.15 -3.63
CA SER A 65 -2.57 -4.09 -4.74
C SER A 65 -1.28 -4.87 -4.43
N VAL A 66 -0.77 -4.77 -3.20
CA VAL A 66 0.38 -5.53 -2.73
C VAL A 66 0.06 -7.02 -2.66
N ALA A 67 -1.10 -7.39 -2.13
CA ALA A 67 -1.53 -8.79 -2.03
C ALA A 67 -1.71 -9.46 -3.40
N LEU A 68 -2.26 -8.74 -4.38
CA LEU A 68 -2.38 -9.21 -5.76
C LEU A 68 -1.01 -9.45 -6.40
N ARG A 69 -0.07 -8.52 -6.23
CA ARG A 69 1.31 -8.66 -6.72
C ARG A 69 1.99 -9.90 -6.14
N TRP A 70 1.86 -10.15 -4.84
CA TRP A 70 2.40 -11.36 -4.21
C TRP A 70 1.70 -12.65 -4.66
N ALA A 71 0.42 -12.59 -5.06
CA ALA A 71 -0.27 -13.74 -5.63
C ALA A 71 0.20 -14.05 -7.05
N GLU A 72 0.55 -13.03 -7.85
CA GLU A 72 1.12 -13.17 -9.19
C GLU A 72 2.54 -13.74 -9.14
N ASP A 73 3.40 -13.24 -8.25
CA ASP A 73 4.76 -13.76 -8.06
C ASP A 73 4.76 -15.27 -7.74
N ARG A 74 3.83 -15.71 -6.89
CA ARG A 74 3.66 -17.15 -6.56
C ARG A 74 3.22 -18.01 -7.75
N LYS A 75 2.45 -17.45 -8.70
CA LYS A 75 2.06 -18.16 -9.93
C LYS A 75 3.17 -18.17 -10.98
N GLY A 76 4.05 -17.16 -10.98
CA GLY A 76 5.19 -17.05 -11.90
C GLY A 76 6.29 -18.10 -11.68
N SER A 77 6.44 -18.62 -10.45
CA SER A 77 7.49 -19.60 -10.09
C SER A 77 7.19 -21.06 -10.49
N GLY A 78 6.04 -21.35 -11.11
CA GLY A 78 5.55 -22.71 -11.36
C GLY A 78 5.67 -23.26 -12.78
N ARG A 79 6.36 -22.59 -13.71
CA ARG A 79 6.59 -23.11 -15.08
C ARG A 79 8.05 -23.50 -15.29
N GLY A 80 8.48 -24.53 -14.57
CA GLY A 80 9.58 -25.39 -15.01
C GLY A 80 8.99 -26.47 -15.91
N GLU A 81 9.45 -26.54 -17.15
CA GLU A 81 9.03 -27.55 -18.13
C GLU A 81 9.24 -28.97 -17.56
N PRO A 82 8.27 -29.90 -17.69
CA PRO A 82 8.55 -31.30 -17.44
C PRO A 82 9.47 -31.84 -18.54
N PRO A 83 10.57 -32.54 -18.21
CA PRO A 83 11.40 -33.18 -19.22
C PRO A 83 10.66 -34.38 -19.82
N GLU A 84 10.54 -34.40 -21.15
CA GLU A 84 10.35 -35.64 -21.93
C GLU A 84 11.60 -35.90 -22.79
#